data_AF-A0A919M9M8-F1
#
_entry.id   AF-A0A919M9M8-F1
#
_cell.length_a   1.000
_cell.length_b   1.000
_cell.length_c   1.000
_cell.angle_alpha   90.00
_cell.angle_beta   90.00
_cell.angle_gamma   90.00
#
_symmetry.space_group_name_H-M   'P 1'
#
loop_
_entity.id
_entity.type
_entity.pdbx_description
1 polymer ?
#
loop_
_entity_poly.entity_id
_entity_poly.type
_entity_poly.pdbx_seq_one_letter_code
_entity_poly.pdbx_strand_id
1 'polypeptide(L)'
;MNTLIWVVLPYACLAVFVAGHVWRWRHDQFGWTTHTSQLLESRLLRLGSPLFHLGAFGVIGGHAMGLLVPASVTSALGIPEHLYHAVAVWGGTVTGLVLVAGLILLIARRLVNGRIRRVTTRMDKVLYAGLTAMVLLGMTATVAKNLLGDGYDYRETIAVWFRGVFWFQPHTELMTGAPLVYQLHAIGGFLFLALWPFTRLVHVWSAPLAYLWRPYVVYRARRGPVPPPAPAPAEVRDAARPSPSRP
;
A
#
# COMPACT_ATOMS: atom_id res chain seq x y z
N MET A 1 22.37 12.17 -17.19
CA MET A 1 21.86 11.54 -15.94
C MET A 1 20.43 11.92 -15.60
N ASN A 2 20.01 13.19 -15.78
CA ASN A 2 18.66 13.68 -15.44
C ASN A 2 17.52 12.86 -16.06
N THR A 3 17.56 12.56 -17.36
CA THR A 3 16.51 11.77 -18.03
C THR A 3 16.40 10.35 -17.48
N LEU A 4 17.53 9.69 -17.17
CA LEU A 4 17.53 8.34 -16.63
C LEU A 4 16.83 8.28 -15.27
N ILE A 5 17.11 9.23 -14.40
CA ILE A 5 16.61 9.26 -13.02
C ILE A 5 15.17 9.82 -12.95
N TRP A 6 14.86 10.86 -13.72
CA TRP A 6 13.60 11.62 -13.57
C TRP A 6 12.53 11.28 -14.61
N VAL A 7 12.86 10.42 -15.58
CA VAL A 7 11.92 9.92 -16.60
C VAL A 7 11.93 8.40 -16.61
N VAL A 8 13.07 7.79 -16.97
CA VAL A 8 13.15 6.34 -17.21
C VAL A 8 12.87 5.54 -15.94
N LEU A 9 13.51 5.91 -14.82
CA LEU A 9 13.34 5.21 -13.55
C LEU A 9 11.88 5.23 -13.05
N PRO A 10 11.17 6.38 -12.99
CA PRO A 10 9.74 6.42 -12.65
C PRO A 10 8.89 5.48 -13.49
N TYR A 11 9.02 5.53 -14.83
CA TYR A 11 8.21 4.67 -15.70
C TYR A 11 8.56 3.19 -15.58
N ALA A 12 9.84 2.85 -15.41
CA ALA A 12 10.26 1.47 -15.14
C ALA A 12 9.65 0.96 -13.83
N CYS A 13 9.68 1.77 -12.77
CA CYS A 13 9.10 1.42 -11.49
C CYS A 13 7.58 1.26 -11.56
N LEU A 14 6.89 2.15 -12.28
CA LEU A 14 5.45 2.06 -12.51
C LEU A 14 5.08 0.84 -13.37
N ALA A 15 5.86 0.52 -14.39
CA ALA A 15 5.66 -0.67 -15.20
C ALA A 15 5.81 -1.95 -14.36
N VAL A 16 6.86 -2.05 -13.54
CA VAL A 16 7.05 -3.17 -12.60
C VAL A 16 5.91 -3.22 -11.58
N PHE A 17 5.50 -2.08 -11.04
CA PHE A 17 4.38 -1.99 -10.10
C PHE A 17 3.11 -2.56 -10.73
N VAL A 18 2.68 -2.10 -11.89
CA VAL A 18 1.45 -2.55 -12.53
C VAL A 18 1.56 -4.01 -12.98
N ALA A 19 2.59 -4.35 -13.75
CA ALA A 19 2.75 -5.70 -14.29
C ALA A 19 2.94 -6.74 -13.18
N GLY A 20 3.70 -6.41 -12.13
CA GLY A 20 3.91 -7.27 -10.98
C GLY A 20 2.61 -7.55 -10.21
N HIS A 21 1.75 -6.54 -10.04
CA HIS A 21 0.44 -6.74 -9.40
C HIS A 21 -0.48 -7.61 -10.26
N VAL A 22 -0.55 -7.36 -11.57
CA VAL A 22 -1.37 -8.17 -12.49
C VAL A 22 -0.90 -9.62 -12.50
N TRP A 23 0.42 -9.85 -12.60
CA TRP A 23 1.00 -11.19 -12.56
C TRP A 23 0.68 -11.88 -11.24
N ARG A 24 0.92 -11.23 -10.10
CA ARG A 24 0.69 -11.82 -8.78
C ARG A 24 -0.78 -12.13 -8.54
N TRP A 25 -1.69 -11.25 -8.96
CA TRP A 25 -3.13 -11.52 -8.84
C TRP A 25 -3.59 -12.71 -9.66
N ARG A 26 -2.99 -12.97 -10.83
CA ARG A 26 -3.35 -14.09 -11.70
C ARG A 26 -2.69 -15.41 -11.30
N HIS A 27 -1.48 -15.37 -10.74
CA HIS A 27 -0.66 -16.56 -10.53
C HIS A 27 -0.43 -16.92 -9.04
N ASP A 28 -0.58 -15.96 -8.12
CA ASP A 28 -0.32 -16.15 -6.69
C ASP A 28 -1.39 -15.48 -5.82
N GLN A 29 -2.63 -15.98 -5.94
CA GLN A 29 -3.74 -15.53 -5.10
C GLN A 29 -3.60 -16.00 -3.64
N PHE A 30 -2.89 -17.11 -3.39
CA PHE A 30 -2.66 -17.62 -2.03
C PHE A 30 -1.64 -16.76 -1.27
N GLY A 31 -0.64 -16.20 -1.94
CA GLY A 31 0.28 -15.22 -1.39
C GLY A 31 -0.32 -13.82 -1.25
N TRP A 32 -1.53 -13.57 -1.73
CA TRP A 32 -2.24 -12.30 -1.57
C TRP A 32 -2.89 -12.18 -0.18
N THR A 33 -2.07 -12.03 0.85
CA THR A 33 -2.55 -11.91 2.24
C THR A 33 -1.80 -10.84 3.01
N THR A 34 -2.34 -10.45 4.17
CA THR A 34 -1.63 -9.58 5.11
C THR A 34 -0.44 -10.28 5.76
N HIS A 35 -0.29 -11.61 5.71
CA HIS A 35 0.67 -12.37 6.51
C HIS A 35 0.65 -11.96 8.00
N THR A 36 -0.54 -11.96 8.60
CA THR A 36 -0.68 -11.60 10.02
C THR A 36 0.12 -12.54 10.92
N SER A 37 0.77 -11.97 11.93
CA SER A 37 1.52 -12.73 12.96
C SER A 37 0.92 -12.51 14.35
N GLN A 38 -0.32 -12.02 14.42
CA GLN A 38 -0.99 -11.65 15.66
C GLN A 38 -1.17 -12.83 16.63
N LEU A 39 -1.42 -14.03 16.10
CA LEU A 39 -1.59 -15.25 16.91
C LEU A 39 -0.33 -15.60 17.70
N LEU A 40 0.85 -15.28 17.17
CA LEU A 40 2.13 -15.58 17.83
C LEU A 40 2.49 -14.54 18.91
N GLU A 41 2.09 -13.29 18.71
CA GLU A 41 2.31 -12.18 19.63
C GLU A 41 1.30 -11.07 19.33
N SER A 42 0.49 -10.69 20.32
CA SER A 42 -0.54 -9.66 20.14
C SER A 42 -0.35 -8.40 20.99
N ARG A 43 0.44 -8.43 22.06
CA ARG A 43 0.53 -7.31 23.03
C ARG A 43 1.18 -6.09 22.39
N LEU A 44 2.37 -6.24 21.80
CA LEU A 44 3.02 -5.15 21.08
C LEU A 44 2.29 -4.81 19.79
N LEU A 45 1.74 -5.82 19.11
CA LEU A 45 1.01 -5.61 17.86
C LEU A 45 -0.26 -4.74 18.04
N ARG A 46 -1.00 -4.90 19.15
CA ARG A 46 -2.21 -4.12 19.45
C ARG A 46 -1.95 -2.61 19.51
N LEU A 47 -0.74 -2.21 19.90
CA LEU A 47 -0.34 -0.79 19.92
C LEU A 47 0.38 -0.39 18.63
N GLY A 48 1.40 -1.16 18.23
CA GLY A 48 2.23 -0.84 17.08
C GLY A 48 1.48 -0.87 15.76
N SER A 49 0.50 -1.77 15.58
CA SER A 49 -0.25 -1.86 14.32
C SER A 49 -1.16 -0.66 14.07
N PRO A 50 -2.02 -0.21 15.02
CA PRO A 50 -2.82 0.99 14.82
C PRO A 50 -1.96 2.25 14.64
N LEU A 51 -0.91 2.45 15.45
CA LEU A 51 -0.02 3.60 15.29
C LEU A 51 0.60 3.65 13.89
N PHE A 52 1.14 2.52 13.43
CA PHE A 52 1.73 2.45 12.09
C PHE A 52 0.70 2.72 10.99
N HIS A 53 -0.47 2.09 11.02
CA HIS A 53 -1.44 2.23 9.93
C HIS A 53 -2.14 3.59 9.94
N LEU A 54 -2.52 4.13 11.11
CA LEU A 54 -3.12 5.46 11.21
C LEU A 54 -2.12 6.54 10.80
N GLY A 55 -0.87 6.42 11.23
CA GLY A 55 0.22 7.28 10.75
C GLY A 55 0.42 7.15 9.25
N ALA A 56 0.43 5.93 8.70
CA ALA A 56 0.59 5.68 7.27
C ALA A 56 -0.57 6.28 6.46
N PHE A 57 -1.82 6.12 6.89
CA PHE A 57 -2.96 6.74 6.22
C PHE A 57 -2.88 8.26 6.26
N GLY A 58 -2.48 8.85 7.39
CA GLY A 58 -2.25 10.28 7.50
C GLY A 58 -1.16 10.78 6.54
N VAL A 59 -0.02 10.09 6.48
CA VAL A 59 1.09 10.42 5.57
C VAL A 59 0.68 10.26 4.11
N ILE A 60 0.01 9.17 3.74
CA ILE A 60 -0.49 8.93 2.38
C ILE A 60 -1.50 10.01 1.99
N GLY A 61 -2.44 10.35 2.87
CA GLY A 61 -3.40 11.41 2.66
C GLY A 61 -2.73 12.78 2.47
N GLY A 62 -1.72 13.08 3.30
CA GLY A 62 -0.91 14.28 3.16
C GLY A 62 -0.15 14.35 1.83
N HIS A 63 0.45 13.23 1.39
CA HIS A 63 1.11 13.15 0.08
C HIS A 63 0.11 13.33 -1.07
N ALA A 64 -1.07 12.71 -0.98
CA ALA A 64 -2.11 12.87 -1.99
C ALA A 64 -2.56 14.33 -2.09
N MET A 65 -2.84 14.98 -0.96
CA MET A 65 -3.21 16.40 -0.94
C MET A 65 -2.08 17.29 -1.46
N GLY A 66 -0.83 17.05 -1.09
CA GLY A 66 0.27 17.93 -1.48
C GLY A 66 0.85 17.72 -2.86
N LEU A 67 0.79 16.50 -3.40
CA LEU A 67 1.35 16.18 -4.71
C LEU A 67 0.29 16.20 -5.81
N LEU A 68 -0.92 15.69 -5.54
CA LEU A 68 -1.95 15.55 -6.57
C LEU A 68 -2.80 16.82 -6.72
N VAL A 69 -3.04 17.58 -5.65
CA VAL A 69 -3.85 18.81 -5.71
C VAL A 69 -2.98 19.99 -6.16
N PRO A 70 -3.32 20.67 -7.27
CA PRO A 70 -2.60 21.86 -7.71
C PRO A 70 -2.74 23.03 -6.73
N ALA A 71 -1.72 23.87 -6.65
CA ALA A 71 -1.76 25.09 -5.83
C ALA A 71 -2.88 26.05 -6.25
N SER A 72 -3.17 26.13 -7.55
CA SER A 72 -4.28 26.92 -8.08
C SER A 72 -5.63 26.50 -7.51
N VAL A 73 -5.85 25.21 -7.24
CA VAL A 73 -7.11 24.71 -6.65
C VAL A 73 -7.23 25.17 -5.19
N THR A 74 -6.17 25.06 -4.39
CA THR A 74 -6.21 25.53 -3.00
C THR A 74 -6.38 27.04 -2.92
N SER A 75 -5.74 27.80 -3.81
CA SER A 75 -5.89 29.25 -3.88
C SER A 75 -7.30 29.66 -4.33
N ALA A 76 -7.90 28.94 -5.28
CA ALA A 76 -9.28 29.18 -5.73
C ALA A 76 -10.31 28.90 -4.63
N LEU A 77 -10.03 27.96 -3.72
CA LEU A 77 -10.82 27.70 -2.52
C LEU A 77 -10.60 28.73 -1.40
N GLY A 78 -9.74 29.73 -1.63
CA GLY A 78 -9.43 30.78 -0.66
C GLY A 78 -8.52 30.32 0.48
N ILE A 79 -7.80 29.20 0.33
CA ILE A 79 -6.85 28.72 1.33
C ILE A 79 -5.53 29.48 1.14
N PRO A 80 -5.12 30.35 2.10
CA PRO A 80 -3.86 31.08 1.97
C PRO A 80 -2.66 30.14 2.12
N GLU A 81 -1.56 30.44 1.42
CA GLU A 81 -0.38 29.57 1.37
C GLU A 81 0.20 29.29 2.76
N HIS A 82 0.22 30.30 3.63
CA HIS A 82 0.67 30.14 5.01
C HIS A 82 -0.18 29.11 5.79
N LEU A 83 -1.51 29.12 5.60
CA LEU A 83 -2.39 28.15 6.26
C LEU A 83 -2.14 26.74 5.71
N TYR A 84 -2.03 26.62 4.39
CA TYR A 84 -1.70 25.34 3.77
C TYR A 84 -0.36 24.80 4.31
N HIS A 85 0.69 25.65 4.31
CA HIS A 85 2.00 25.28 4.79
C HIS A 85 1.97 24.86 6.27
N ALA A 86 1.30 25.63 7.13
CA ALA A 86 1.16 25.30 8.54
C ALA A 86 0.45 23.94 8.74
N VAL A 87 -0.67 23.71 8.05
CA VAL A 87 -1.40 22.43 8.12
C VAL A 87 -0.55 21.28 7.60
N ALA A 88 0.17 21.48 6.50
CA ALA A 88 1.03 20.46 5.90
C ALA A 88 2.21 20.09 6.83
N VAL A 89 2.88 21.09 7.42
CA VAL A 89 4.02 20.86 8.32
C VAL A 89 3.58 20.24 9.62
N TRP A 90 2.55 20.77 10.29
CA TRP A 90 2.07 20.22 11.56
C TRP A 90 1.40 18.86 11.38
N GLY A 91 0.48 18.74 10.42
CA GLY A 91 -0.19 17.49 10.10
C GLY A 91 0.80 16.42 9.65
N GLY A 92 1.76 16.78 8.79
CA GLY A 92 2.84 15.90 8.35
C GLY A 92 3.76 15.47 9.50
N THR A 93 4.13 16.38 10.40
CA THR A 93 4.98 16.07 11.56
C THR A 93 4.27 15.14 12.53
N VAL A 94 3.02 15.43 12.89
CA VAL A 94 2.25 14.59 13.83
C VAL A 94 2.02 13.19 13.26
N THR A 95 1.53 13.08 12.03
CA THR A 95 1.28 11.78 11.39
C THR A 95 2.58 11.01 11.15
N GLY A 96 3.67 11.71 10.81
CA GLY A 96 5.01 11.15 10.69
C GLY A 96 5.56 10.59 12.01
N LEU A 97 5.41 11.31 13.13
CA LEU A 97 5.82 10.82 14.46
C LEU A 97 5.00 9.58 14.88
N VAL A 98 3.70 9.58 14.63
CA VAL A 98 2.83 8.43 14.90
C VAL A 98 3.26 7.22 14.05
N LEU A 99 3.57 7.43 12.77
CA LEU A 99 4.09 6.41 11.88
C LEU A 99 5.44 5.85 12.36
N VAL A 100 6.38 6.73 12.72
CA VAL A 100 7.72 6.36 13.25
C VAL A 100 7.57 5.52 14.52
N ALA A 101 6.75 5.96 15.48
CA ALA A 101 6.51 5.22 16.72
C ALA A 101 5.95 3.82 16.44
N GLY A 102 4.96 3.72 15.54
CA GLY A 102 4.41 2.44 15.11
C GLY A 102 5.46 1.55 14.42
N LEU A 103 6.26 2.10 13.53
CA LEU A 103 7.31 1.37 12.81
C LEU A 103 8.38 0.83 13.77
N ILE A 104 8.86 1.65 14.71
CA ILE A 104 9.82 1.24 15.73
C ILE A 104 9.26 0.08 16.55
N LEU A 105 8.02 0.19 17.03
CA LEU A 105 7.37 -0.89 17.80
C LEU A 105 7.26 -2.19 16.98
N LEU A 106 6.89 -2.11 15.70
CA LEU A 106 6.77 -3.28 14.83
C LEU A 106 8.13 -3.92 14.52
N ILE A 107 9.19 -3.13 14.33
CA ILE A 107 10.56 -3.63 14.14
C ILE A 107 11.06 -4.26 15.44
N ALA A 108 10.97 -3.56 16.57
CA ALA A 108 11.36 -4.07 17.88
C ALA A 108 10.67 -5.40 18.19
N ARG A 109 9.36 -5.51 17.92
CA ARG A 109 8.60 -6.75 18.05
C ARG A 109 9.21 -7.92 17.25
N ARG A 110 9.68 -7.68 16.02
CA ARG A 110 10.28 -8.71 15.17
C ARG A 110 11.69 -9.10 15.58
N LEU A 111 12.42 -8.20 16.21
CA LEU A 111 13.79 -8.45 16.69
C LEU A 111 13.79 -9.18 18.03
N VAL A 112 12.95 -8.72 18.97
CA VAL A 112 12.92 -9.20 20.36
C VAL A 112 12.14 -10.51 20.49
N ASN A 113 11.01 -10.67 19.80
CA ASN A 113 10.22 -11.89 19.92
C ASN A 113 10.73 -13.01 19.01
N GLY A 114 11.37 -14.03 19.61
CA GLY A 114 11.91 -15.18 18.88
C GLY A 114 10.90 -15.97 18.05
N ARG A 115 9.60 -16.00 18.44
CA ARG A 115 8.54 -16.65 17.63
C ARG A 115 8.27 -15.88 16.35
N ILE A 116 8.19 -14.55 16.43
CA ILE A 116 7.98 -13.68 15.28
C ILE A 116 9.21 -13.67 14.37
N ARG A 117 10.41 -13.65 14.96
CA ARG A 117 11.66 -13.64 14.20
C ARG A 117 11.81 -14.87 13.30
N ARG A 118 11.39 -16.05 13.79
CA ARG A 118 11.43 -17.32 13.04
C ARG A 118 10.50 -17.35 11.83
N VAL A 119 9.38 -16.65 11.87
CA VAL A 119 8.42 -16.58 10.75
C VAL A 119 8.55 -15.32 9.89
N THR A 120 9.54 -14.47 10.17
CA THR A 120 9.80 -13.26 9.39
C THR A 120 10.60 -13.61 8.14
N THR A 121 10.03 -13.36 6.97
CA THR A 121 10.62 -13.71 5.68
C THR A 121 11.75 -12.75 5.27
N ARG A 122 12.53 -13.11 4.24
CA ARG A 122 13.53 -12.18 3.65
C ARG A 122 12.87 -10.93 3.10
N MET A 123 11.73 -11.07 2.40
CA MET A 123 10.98 -9.93 1.85
C MET A 123 10.38 -9.05 2.93
N ASP A 124 9.99 -9.59 4.09
CA ASP A 124 9.62 -8.74 5.23
C ASP A 124 10.79 -7.84 5.64
N LYS A 125 12.00 -8.39 5.77
CA LYS A 125 13.19 -7.60 6.16
C LYS A 125 13.48 -6.50 5.13
N VAL A 126 13.43 -6.82 3.85
CA VAL A 126 13.59 -5.84 2.75
C VAL A 126 12.53 -4.75 2.84
N LEU A 127 11.27 -5.12 3.07
CA LEU A 127 10.17 -4.17 3.24
C LEU A 127 10.39 -3.25 4.44
N TYR A 128 10.72 -3.79 5.62
CA TYR A 128 10.97 -2.96 6.81
C TYR A 128 12.18 -2.04 6.62
N ALA A 129 13.24 -2.51 5.95
CA ALA A 129 14.39 -1.68 5.62
C ALA A 129 14.01 -0.53 4.67
N GLY A 130 13.30 -0.83 3.58
CA GLY A 130 12.80 0.17 2.64
C GLY A 130 11.85 1.19 3.29
N LEU A 131 10.90 0.71 4.12
CA LEU A 131 10.01 1.57 4.89
C LEU A 131 10.80 2.48 5.84
N THR A 132 11.80 1.94 6.53
CA THR A 132 12.63 2.72 7.46
C THR A 132 13.39 3.81 6.71
N ALA A 133 14.03 3.47 5.60
CA ALA A 133 14.75 4.45 4.78
C ALA A 133 13.79 5.56 4.28
N MET A 134 12.62 5.19 3.79
CA MET A 134 11.61 6.14 3.30
C MET A 134 11.07 7.04 4.39
N VAL A 135 10.76 6.48 5.57
CA VAL A 135 10.29 7.25 6.72
C VAL A 135 11.39 8.19 7.22
N LEU A 136 12.65 7.76 7.28
CA LEU A 136 13.75 8.64 7.67
C LEU A 136 13.91 9.80 6.69
N LEU A 137 13.97 9.53 5.39
CA LEU A 137 14.07 10.59 4.36
C LEU A 137 12.88 11.56 4.44
N GLY A 138 11.66 11.04 4.61
CA GLY A 138 10.45 11.85 4.74
C GLY A 138 10.45 12.71 6.00
N MET A 139 10.85 12.14 7.14
CA MET A 139 10.97 12.88 8.39
C MET A 139 12.08 13.93 8.34
N THR A 140 13.20 13.66 7.66
CA THR A 140 14.24 14.68 7.42
C THR A 140 13.70 15.83 6.57
N ALA A 141 12.95 15.55 5.50
CA ALA A 141 12.33 16.60 4.70
C ALA A 141 11.30 17.41 5.51
N THR A 142 10.41 16.77 6.25
CA THR A 142 9.36 17.46 7.02
C THR A 142 9.93 18.21 8.22
N VAL A 143 10.74 17.56 9.06
CA VAL A 143 11.21 18.16 10.31
C VAL A 143 12.44 19.03 10.08
N ALA A 144 13.50 18.50 9.46
CA ALA A 144 14.76 19.23 9.34
C ALA A 144 14.69 20.37 8.30
N LYS A 145 13.95 20.18 7.19
CA LYS A 145 13.82 21.24 6.17
C LYS A 145 12.60 22.14 6.37
N ASN A 146 11.42 21.59 6.64
CA ASN A 146 10.20 22.41 6.70
C ASN A 146 9.85 22.95 8.09
N LEU A 147 10.16 22.22 9.17
CA LEU A 147 9.85 22.68 10.53
C LEU A 147 10.98 23.49 11.16
N LEU A 148 12.23 23.06 10.98
CA LEU A 148 13.41 23.66 11.63
C LEU A 148 14.28 24.51 10.69
N GLY A 149 14.11 24.37 9.37
CA GLY A 149 14.88 25.10 8.36
C GLY A 149 14.03 26.14 7.65
N ASP A 150 14.57 26.69 6.55
CA ASP A 150 13.93 27.77 5.76
C ASP A 150 12.67 27.34 5.00
N GLY A 151 12.26 26.07 5.09
CA GLY A 151 11.22 25.50 4.25
C GLY A 151 11.70 25.15 2.85
N TYR A 152 10.90 24.35 2.15
CA TYR A 152 11.03 24.13 0.72
C TYR A 152 9.65 24.00 0.09
N ASP A 153 9.34 24.87 -0.88
CA ASP A 153 8.08 24.78 -1.60
C ASP A 153 8.15 23.67 -2.65
N TYR A 154 7.75 22.47 -2.22
CA TYR A 154 7.67 21.30 -3.07
C TYR A 154 6.47 21.34 -4.05
N ARG A 155 5.51 22.26 -3.88
CA ARG A 155 4.25 22.30 -4.64
C ARG A 155 4.44 22.88 -6.03
N GLU A 156 5.42 23.77 -6.18
CA GLU A 156 5.78 24.41 -7.45
C GLU A 156 6.78 23.59 -8.26
N THR A 157 7.49 22.65 -7.62
CA THR A 157 8.55 21.85 -8.25
C THR A 157 8.18 20.36 -8.32
N ILE A 158 8.32 19.66 -7.21
CA ILE A 158 8.20 18.19 -7.11
C ILE A 158 6.77 17.76 -7.42
N ALA A 159 5.76 18.46 -6.90
CA ALA A 159 4.36 18.13 -7.16
C ALA A 159 4.01 18.31 -8.64
N VAL A 160 4.54 19.36 -9.30
CA VAL A 160 4.35 19.58 -10.74
C VAL A 160 5.01 18.47 -11.54
N TRP A 161 6.27 18.14 -11.24
CA TRP A 161 6.96 17.01 -11.87
C TRP A 161 6.22 15.68 -11.67
N PHE A 162 5.81 15.39 -10.43
CA PHE A 162 5.12 14.15 -10.08
C PHE A 162 3.80 13.99 -10.85
N ARG A 163 3.00 15.05 -10.96
CA ARG A 163 1.80 15.07 -11.80
C ARG A 163 2.15 14.88 -13.28
N GLY A 164 3.21 15.54 -13.75
CA GLY A 164 3.72 15.42 -15.12
C GLY A 164 4.06 13.99 -15.52
N VAL A 165 4.54 13.15 -14.58
CA VAL A 165 4.76 11.71 -14.83
C VAL A 165 3.46 11.00 -15.25
N PHE A 166 2.32 11.33 -14.64
CA PHE A 166 1.03 10.73 -14.99
C PHE A 166 0.40 11.32 -16.25
N TRP A 167 0.81 12.53 -16.65
CA TRP A 167 0.39 13.17 -17.90
C TRP A 167 1.37 12.96 -19.06
N PHE A 168 2.37 12.08 -18.87
CA PHE A 168 3.43 11.82 -19.84
C PHE A 168 4.24 13.05 -20.27
N GLN A 169 4.34 14.06 -19.39
CA GLN A 169 5.09 15.29 -19.57
C GLN A 169 5.98 15.59 -18.34
N PRO A 170 6.95 14.73 -18.00
CA PRO A 170 7.82 14.96 -16.84
C PRO A 170 8.89 16.01 -17.14
N HIS A 171 8.77 17.17 -16.49
CA HIS A 171 9.74 18.26 -16.51
C HIS A 171 10.90 17.97 -15.55
N THR A 172 12.01 17.44 -16.07
CA THR A 172 13.14 16.95 -15.26
C THR A 172 13.88 18.05 -14.50
N GLU A 173 13.87 19.26 -15.04
CA GLU A 173 14.47 20.48 -14.49
C GLU A 173 13.93 20.79 -13.09
N LEU A 174 12.64 20.52 -12.85
CA LEU A 174 11.98 20.74 -11.56
C LEU A 174 12.55 19.86 -10.43
N MET A 175 13.13 18.71 -10.77
CA MET A 175 13.77 17.84 -9.79
C MET A 175 15.24 18.18 -9.57
N THR A 176 15.92 18.68 -10.59
CA THR A 176 17.36 18.97 -10.52
C THR A 176 17.70 20.09 -9.52
N GLY A 177 16.82 21.07 -9.36
CA GLY A 177 16.96 22.15 -8.38
C GLY A 177 16.45 21.80 -6.98
N ALA A 178 15.83 20.64 -6.78
CA ALA A 178 15.27 20.26 -5.48
C ALA A 178 16.38 19.86 -4.49
N PRO A 179 16.23 20.11 -3.18
CA PRO A 179 17.21 19.66 -2.21
C PRO A 179 17.37 18.14 -2.22
N LEU A 180 18.59 17.66 -1.98
CA LEU A 180 18.96 16.25 -2.14
C LEU A 180 18.03 15.29 -1.38
N VAL A 181 17.58 15.64 -0.17
CA VAL A 181 16.67 14.80 0.62
C VAL A 181 15.36 14.52 -0.13
N TYR A 182 14.80 15.51 -0.84
CA TYR A 182 13.58 15.35 -1.61
C TYR A 182 13.82 14.52 -2.87
N GLN A 183 14.97 14.71 -3.54
CA GLN A 183 15.37 13.88 -4.68
C GLN A 183 15.48 12.40 -4.28
N LEU A 184 16.19 12.12 -3.19
CA LEU A 184 16.34 10.77 -2.65
C LEU A 184 15.00 10.17 -2.20
N HIS A 185 14.15 10.96 -1.57
CA HIS A 185 12.81 10.52 -1.18
C HIS A 185 11.95 10.19 -2.41
N ALA A 186 11.97 11.00 -3.46
CA ALA A 186 11.23 10.72 -4.69
C ALA A 186 11.73 9.45 -5.38
N ILE A 187 13.05 9.30 -5.56
CA ILE A 187 13.68 8.09 -6.12
C ILE A 187 13.31 6.86 -5.29
N GLY A 188 13.47 6.94 -3.97
CA GLY A 188 13.12 5.88 -3.04
C GLY A 188 11.64 5.51 -3.11
N GLY A 189 10.75 6.50 -3.27
CA GLY A 189 9.31 6.30 -3.42
C GLY A 189 8.98 5.46 -4.66
N PHE A 190 9.56 5.77 -5.81
CA PHE A 190 9.36 4.97 -7.02
C PHE A 190 9.96 3.56 -6.89
N LEU A 191 11.15 3.41 -6.32
CA LEU A 191 11.72 2.09 -6.03
C LEU A 191 10.85 1.28 -5.06
N PHE A 192 10.23 1.96 -4.09
CA PHE A 192 9.32 1.33 -3.15
C PHE A 192 8.01 0.88 -3.82
N LEU A 193 7.51 1.64 -4.81
CA LEU A 193 6.42 1.17 -5.68
C LEU A 193 6.85 -0.08 -6.45
N ALA A 194 8.03 -0.10 -7.07
CA ALA A 194 8.52 -1.29 -7.78
C ALA A 194 8.64 -2.52 -6.87
N LEU A 195 8.99 -2.33 -5.59
CA LEU A 195 9.07 -3.38 -4.58
C LEU A 195 7.68 -3.91 -4.14
N TRP A 196 6.65 -3.07 -4.19
CA TRP A 196 5.31 -3.34 -3.68
C TRP A 196 4.70 -4.69 -4.10
N PRO A 197 4.62 -5.05 -5.39
CA PRO A 197 3.98 -6.29 -5.82
C PRO A 197 4.68 -7.55 -5.30
N PHE A 198 5.92 -7.46 -4.80
CA PHE A 198 6.71 -8.59 -4.30
C PHE A 198 6.73 -8.70 -2.77
N THR A 199 6.00 -7.81 -2.08
CA THR A 199 5.95 -7.78 -0.62
C THR A 199 4.53 -7.97 -0.11
N ARG A 200 4.35 -8.03 1.20
CA ARG A 200 3.01 -8.06 1.81
C ARG A 200 2.19 -6.79 1.56
N LEU A 201 2.75 -5.71 0.99
CA LEU A 201 2.01 -4.46 0.71
C LEU A 201 0.81 -4.65 -0.23
N VAL A 202 0.76 -5.75 -0.99
CA VAL A 202 -0.41 -6.10 -1.81
C VAL A 202 -1.73 -6.11 -1.02
N HIS A 203 -1.68 -6.30 0.30
CA HIS A 203 -2.86 -6.23 1.16
C HIS A 203 -3.60 -4.90 1.10
N VAL A 204 -2.93 -3.80 0.74
CA VAL A 204 -3.55 -2.45 0.65
C VAL A 204 -4.68 -2.44 -0.37
N TRP A 205 -4.55 -3.18 -1.48
CA TRP A 205 -5.59 -3.32 -2.49
C TRP A 205 -6.81 -4.12 -2.03
N SER A 206 -6.69 -4.81 -0.90
CA SER A 206 -7.76 -5.58 -0.28
C SER A 206 -8.40 -4.85 0.90
N ALA A 207 -8.28 -3.52 0.95
CA ALA A 207 -9.05 -2.69 1.88
C ALA A 207 -10.55 -3.02 1.76
N PRO A 208 -11.22 -3.47 2.84
CA PRO A 208 -12.54 -4.07 2.75
C PRO A 208 -13.67 -3.02 2.68
N LEU A 209 -13.57 -2.04 1.78
CA LEU A 209 -14.57 -0.96 1.65
C LEU A 209 -15.96 -1.50 1.31
N ALA A 210 -16.02 -2.53 0.44
CA ALA A 210 -17.28 -3.18 0.08
C ALA A 210 -17.96 -3.89 1.26
N TYR A 211 -17.25 -4.18 2.35
CA TYR A 211 -17.82 -4.82 3.53
C TYR A 211 -18.88 -3.95 4.20
N LEU A 212 -18.79 -2.61 4.07
CA LEU A 212 -19.78 -1.68 4.62
C LEU A 212 -21.19 -1.88 4.06
N TRP A 213 -21.30 -2.43 2.85
CA TRP A 213 -22.58 -2.69 2.18
C TRP A 213 -22.82 -4.17 1.88
N ARG A 214 -21.94 -5.07 2.35
CA ARG A 214 -22.04 -6.51 2.05
C ARG A 214 -23.07 -7.18 2.98
N PRO A 215 -24.00 -8.00 2.46
CA PRO A 215 -24.85 -8.84 3.29
C PRO A 215 -24.03 -9.76 4.22
N TYR A 216 -24.53 -10.01 5.44
CA TYR A 216 -23.87 -10.90 6.39
C TYR A 216 -23.72 -12.32 5.83
N VAL A 217 -24.80 -12.84 5.22
CA VAL A 217 -24.83 -14.16 4.60
C VAL A 217 -24.61 -14.02 3.10
N VAL A 218 -23.62 -14.74 2.57
CA VAL A 218 -23.33 -14.78 1.13
C VAL A 218 -23.49 -16.18 0.60
N TYR A 219 -24.44 -16.35 -0.30
CA TYR A 219 -24.65 -17.56 -1.08
C TYR A 219 -23.80 -17.49 -2.34
N ARG A 220 -23.18 -18.61 -2.72
CA ARG A 220 -22.51 -18.76 -4.01
C ARG A 220 -23.29 -19.79 -4.82
N ALA A 221 -23.83 -19.36 -5.95
CA ALA A 221 -24.46 -20.27 -6.89
C ALA A 221 -23.44 -21.28 -7.43
N ARG A 222 -23.90 -22.50 -7.70
CA ARG A 222 -23.09 -23.51 -8.40
C ARG A 222 -22.78 -22.98 -9.81
N ARG A 223 -21.52 -23.11 -10.21
CA ARG A 223 -21.12 -22.94 -11.62
C ARG A 223 -21.17 -24.32 -12.27
N GLY A 224 -22.08 -24.51 -13.22
CA GLY A 224 -22.26 -25.76 -13.98
C GLY A 224 -23.67 -26.36 -13.87
N PRO A 225 -23.99 -27.39 -14.67
CA PRO A 225 -25.30 -28.02 -14.68
C PRO A 225 -25.68 -28.54 -13.29
N VAL A 226 -26.97 -28.42 -12.95
CA VAL A 226 -27.53 -29.06 -11.76
C VAL A 226 -27.34 -30.58 -11.93
N PRO A 227 -26.69 -31.29 -10.98
CA PRO A 227 -26.66 -32.74 -11.02
C PRO A 227 -28.10 -33.26 -11.12
N PRO A 228 -28.37 -34.32 -11.90
CA PRO A 228 -29.71 -34.90 -11.93
C PRO A 228 -30.16 -35.18 -10.48
N PRO A 229 -31.45 -35.00 -10.18
CA PRO A 229 -31.97 -35.32 -8.86
C PRO A 229 -31.51 -36.73 -8.48
N ALA A 230 -31.10 -36.90 -7.22
CA ALA A 230 -30.77 -38.22 -6.74
C ALA A 230 -31.99 -39.13 -6.99
N PRO A 231 -31.81 -40.33 -7.55
CA PRO A 231 -32.91 -41.22 -7.83
C PRO A 231 -33.71 -41.45 -6.56
N ALA A 232 -35.03 -41.50 -6.68
CA ALA A 232 -35.88 -41.72 -5.52
C ALA A 232 -35.50 -43.08 -4.88
N PRO A 233 -35.60 -43.25 -3.55
CA PRO A 233 -35.27 -44.53 -2.92
C PRO A 233 -36.01 -45.74 -3.53
N ALA A 234 -37.20 -45.52 -4.07
CA ALA A 234 -37.96 -46.52 -4.82
C ALA A 234 -37.29 -46.92 -6.14
N GLU A 235 -36.75 -45.97 -6.90
CA GLU A 235 -36.04 -46.23 -8.17
C GLU A 235 -34.75 -47.03 -7.93
N VAL A 236 -34.01 -46.72 -6.86
CA VAL A 236 -32.82 -47.49 -6.46
C VAL A 236 -33.20 -48.91 -6.04
N ARG A 237 -34.29 -49.05 -5.26
CA ARG A 237 -34.79 -50.36 -4.81
C ARG A 237 -35.24 -51.22 -5.98
N ASP A 238 -35.97 -50.64 -6.92
CA ASP A 238 -36.61 -51.38 -8.01
C ASP A 238 -35.60 -51.71 -9.12
N ALA A 239 -34.55 -50.90 -9.31
CA ALA A 239 -33.40 -51.24 -10.16
C ALA A 239 -32.56 -52.41 -9.63
N ALA A 240 -32.60 -52.67 -8.32
CA ALA A 240 -31.88 -53.79 -7.70
C ALA A 240 -32.67 -55.12 -7.74
N ARG A 241 -33.92 -55.12 -8.24
CA ARG A 241 -34.70 -56.37 -8.38
C ARG A 241 -34.32 -57.10 -9.67
N PRO A 242 -33.99 -58.41 -9.62
CA PRO A 242 -33.76 -59.19 -10.82
C PRO A 242 -35.04 -59.24 -11.65
N SER A 243 -34.93 -59.03 -12.97
CA SER A 243 -36.08 -59.14 -13.87
C SER A 243 -36.67 -60.55 -13.77
N PRO A 244 -38.01 -60.68 -13.71
CA PRO A 244 -38.63 -61.99 -13.75
C PRO A 244 -38.26 -62.65 -15.07
N SER A 245 -37.69 -63.86 -14.99
CA SER A 245 -37.44 -64.72 -16.13
C SER A 245 -38.74 -64.87 -16.92
N ARG A 246 -38.76 -64.39 -18.16
CA ARG A 246 -39.87 -64.65 -19.08
C ARG A 246 -39.97 -66.17 -19.31
N PRO A 247 -41.17 -66.75 -19.26
CA PRO A 247 -41.38 -68.18 -19.51
C PRO A 247 -41.11 -68.54 -20.97
#